data_AF-A0A4Q3IV49-F1
#
_entry.id   AF-A0A4Q3IV49-F1
#
_cell.length_a   1.000
_cell.length_b   1.000
_cell.length_c   1.000
_cell.angle_alpha   90.00
_cell.angle_beta   90.00
_cell.angle_gamma   90.00
#
_symmetry.space_group_name_H-M   'P 1'
#
loop_
_entity.id
_entity.type
_entity.pdbx_description
1 polymer ?
#
loop_
_entity_poly.entity_id
_entity_poly.type
_entity_poly.pdbx_seq_one_letter_code
_entity_poly.pdbx_strand_id
1 'polypeptide(L)'
;LHLGITEAGGFVGGTVKSSVGIGSLLWYGIGDTIRVSLSAEPEEEVRVGFEILKALGIRNRGVRVVSCPSCARQGFDVIRTVQALEERLQHIRTPMSLSVLGCVVNGPGEARETDIGITGGGAGKHMVYLSGVTDHHVQDADMVDHIVKLVEAKAAEIEAASAEPQAAE
;
A
#
# COMPACT_ATOMS: atom_id res chain seq x y z
N LEU A 1 0.88 -2.31 -27.69
CA LEU A 1 0.92 -0.84 -27.65
C LEU A 1 1.66 -0.38 -26.39
N HIS A 2 2.69 0.46 -26.55
CA HIS A 2 3.40 1.09 -25.43
C HIS A 2 2.76 2.44 -25.11
N LEU A 3 2.44 2.66 -23.83
CA LEU A 3 1.85 3.90 -23.35
C LEU A 3 2.87 4.71 -22.55
N GLY A 4 2.83 6.02 -22.74
CA GLY A 4 3.58 6.95 -21.91
C GLY A 4 3.18 8.37 -22.23
N ILE A 5 3.25 9.23 -21.22
CA ILE A 5 3.13 10.67 -21.41
C ILE A 5 4.54 11.23 -21.47
N THR A 6 4.96 11.66 -22.66
CA THR A 6 6.25 12.33 -22.83
C THR A 6 6.21 13.70 -22.15
N GLU A 7 7.35 14.12 -21.59
CA GLU A 7 7.51 15.46 -20.99
C GLU A 7 6.40 15.75 -19.96
N ALA A 8 6.21 14.83 -19.00
CA ALA A 8 5.13 14.99 -18.02
C ALA A 8 5.40 16.15 -17.03
N GLY A 9 6.68 16.47 -16.80
CA GLY A 9 7.14 17.56 -15.92
C GLY A 9 7.76 17.05 -14.62
N GLY A 10 7.93 17.94 -13.64
CA GLY A 10 8.46 17.59 -12.32
C GLY A 10 7.57 16.62 -11.54
N PHE A 11 8.06 16.07 -10.43
CA PHE A 11 7.47 14.92 -9.73
C PHE A 11 5.94 14.98 -9.54
N VAL A 12 5.41 16.00 -8.86
CA VAL A 12 3.96 16.06 -8.56
C VAL A 12 3.12 16.27 -9.83
N GLY A 13 3.42 17.29 -10.62
CA GLY A 13 2.65 17.62 -11.82
C GLY A 13 2.72 16.53 -12.90
N GLY A 14 3.91 15.95 -13.08
CA GLY A 14 4.16 14.86 -14.00
C GLY A 14 3.50 13.55 -13.57
N THR A 15 3.47 13.26 -12.27
CA THR A 15 2.74 12.12 -11.71
C THR A 15 1.25 12.25 -12.01
N VAL A 16 0.64 13.40 -11.66
CA VAL A 16 -0.80 13.63 -11.91
C VAL A 16 -1.13 13.52 -13.40
N LYS A 17 -0.35 14.16 -14.28
CA LYS A 17 -0.56 14.13 -15.74
C LYS A 17 -0.42 12.72 -16.30
N SER A 18 0.59 11.97 -15.85
CA SER A 18 0.82 10.59 -16.27
C SER A 18 -0.29 9.65 -15.80
N SER A 19 -0.72 9.76 -14.53
CA SER A 19 -1.81 8.94 -13.98
C SER A 19 -3.13 9.16 -14.72
N VAL A 20 -3.47 10.40 -15.09
CA VAL A 20 -4.67 10.69 -15.89
C VAL A 20 -4.53 10.13 -17.31
N GLY A 21 -3.43 10.45 -18.00
CA GLY A 21 -3.23 10.07 -19.40
C GLY A 21 -3.13 8.56 -19.58
N ILE A 22 -2.20 7.92 -18.88
CA ILE A 22 -1.98 6.47 -18.96
C ILE A 22 -3.20 5.73 -18.37
N GLY A 23 -3.69 6.16 -17.21
CA GLY A 23 -4.78 5.50 -16.52
C GLY A 23 -6.09 5.48 -17.32
N SER A 24 -6.40 6.56 -18.05
CA SER A 24 -7.59 6.59 -18.91
C SER A 24 -7.56 5.53 -20.01
N LEU A 25 -6.43 5.35 -20.68
CA LEU A 25 -6.27 4.33 -21.74
C LEU A 25 -6.28 2.91 -21.16
N LEU A 26 -5.59 2.70 -20.03
CA LEU A 26 -5.59 1.41 -19.34
C LEU A 26 -6.99 1.01 -18.87
N TRP A 27 -7.81 1.97 -18.42
CA TRP A 27 -9.21 1.73 -18.04
C TRP A 27 -10.07 1.24 -19.22
N TYR A 28 -9.75 1.68 -20.44
CA TYR A 28 -10.36 1.16 -21.67
C TYR A 28 -9.74 -0.15 -22.16
N GLY A 29 -8.83 -0.77 -21.39
CA GLY A 29 -8.15 -2.01 -21.77
C GLY A 29 -7.09 -1.82 -22.86
N ILE A 30 -6.58 -0.60 -23.06
CA ILE A 30 -5.59 -0.28 -24.08
C ILE A 30 -4.21 -0.17 -23.42
N GLY A 31 -3.21 -0.92 -23.94
CA GLY A 31 -1.81 -0.82 -23.53
C GLY A 31 -1.24 -2.11 -22.96
N ASP A 32 -0.06 -2.51 -23.43
CA ASP A 32 0.63 -3.74 -23.00
C ASP A 32 1.84 -3.45 -22.10
N THR A 33 2.37 -2.23 -22.20
CA THR A 33 3.50 -1.75 -21.41
C THR A 33 3.38 -0.24 -21.21
N ILE A 34 3.85 0.25 -20.08
CA ILE A 34 3.81 1.67 -19.72
C ILE A 34 5.20 2.21 -19.42
N ARG A 35 5.40 3.51 -19.67
CA ARG A 35 6.52 4.30 -19.17
C ARG A 35 5.98 5.63 -18.64
N VAL A 36 6.33 5.94 -17.39
CA VAL A 36 6.15 7.28 -16.82
C VAL A 36 7.40 8.09 -17.19
N SER A 37 7.26 9.38 -17.54
CA SER A 37 8.39 10.22 -17.93
C SER A 37 8.41 11.50 -17.11
N LEU A 38 9.15 11.48 -16.00
CA LEU A 38 9.24 12.56 -15.02
C LEU A 38 10.60 13.27 -15.13
N SER A 39 10.61 14.55 -14.79
CA SER A 39 11.86 15.27 -14.48
C SER A 39 12.26 14.99 -13.03
N ALA A 40 12.53 13.73 -12.71
CA ALA A 40 12.91 13.22 -11.39
C ALA A 40 13.87 12.02 -11.53
N GLU A 41 14.32 11.46 -10.42
CA GLU A 41 15.15 10.25 -10.44
C GLU A 41 14.41 9.06 -11.09
N PRO A 42 15.09 8.19 -11.86
CA PRO A 42 14.43 7.13 -12.63
C PRO A 42 13.63 6.13 -11.78
N GLU A 43 14.04 5.91 -10.52
CA GLU A 43 13.32 5.00 -9.62
C GLU A 43 11.91 5.51 -9.32
N GLU A 44 11.72 6.83 -9.29
CA GLU A 44 10.41 7.46 -9.08
C GLU A 44 9.46 7.21 -10.27
N GLU A 45 9.98 7.19 -11.51
CA GLU A 45 9.18 6.82 -12.68
C GLU A 45 8.64 5.39 -12.55
N VAL A 46 9.48 4.46 -12.07
CA VAL A 46 9.11 3.06 -11.85
C VAL A 46 8.09 2.94 -10.72
N ARG A 47 8.32 3.62 -9.59
CA ARG A 47 7.39 3.66 -8.44
C ARG A 47 6.02 4.14 -8.86
N VAL A 48 5.94 5.30 -9.52
CA VAL A 48 4.67 5.87 -10.02
C VAL A 48 4.00 4.93 -11.01
N GLY A 49 4.76 4.29 -11.90
CA GLY A 49 4.21 3.31 -12.85
C GLY A 49 3.51 2.15 -12.15
N PHE A 50 4.14 1.58 -11.10
CA PHE A 50 3.50 0.53 -10.30
C PHE A 50 2.30 1.05 -9.50
N GLU A 51 2.33 2.28 -8.97
CA GLU A 51 1.18 2.87 -8.29
C GLU A 51 -0.03 3.08 -9.21
N ILE A 52 0.18 3.50 -10.46
CA ILE A 52 -0.90 3.60 -11.47
C ILE A 52 -1.53 2.23 -11.70
N LEU A 53 -0.72 1.18 -11.92
CA LEU A 53 -1.22 -0.18 -12.14
C LEU A 53 -1.94 -0.75 -10.90
N LYS A 54 -1.42 -0.43 -9.70
CA LYS A 54 -1.99 -0.83 -8.40
C LYS A 54 -3.35 -0.16 -8.17
N ALA A 55 -3.46 1.13 -8.46
CA ALA A 55 -4.71 1.89 -8.33
C ALA A 55 -5.83 1.38 -9.25
N LEU A 56 -5.47 0.87 -10.43
CA LEU A 56 -6.41 0.29 -11.40
C LEU A 56 -6.70 -1.21 -11.16
N GLY A 57 -6.05 -1.83 -10.18
CA GLY A 57 -6.18 -3.27 -9.91
C GLY A 57 -5.58 -4.17 -11.00
N ILE A 58 -4.77 -3.64 -11.92
CA ILE A 58 -4.19 -4.38 -13.04
C ILE A 58 -2.99 -5.21 -12.59
N ARG A 59 -2.11 -4.62 -11.77
CA ARG A 59 -0.93 -5.29 -11.25
C ARG A 59 -0.59 -4.76 -9.88
N ASN A 60 -0.41 -5.65 -8.91
CA ASN A 60 0.01 -5.27 -7.58
C ASN A 60 1.43 -5.76 -7.31
N ARG A 61 2.24 -4.90 -6.67
CA ARG A 61 3.60 -5.21 -6.23
C ARG A 61 3.81 -4.54 -4.88
N GLY A 62 4.34 -5.32 -3.94
CA GLY A 62 4.58 -4.90 -2.57
C GLY A 62 3.31 -4.60 -1.79
N VAL A 63 3.47 -3.83 -0.71
CA VAL A 63 2.37 -3.52 0.21
C VAL A 63 1.54 -2.36 -0.34
N ARG A 64 0.22 -2.54 -0.41
CA ARG A 64 -0.75 -1.48 -0.66
C ARG A 64 -1.23 -0.93 0.67
N VAL A 65 -0.71 0.23 1.06
CA VAL A 65 -1.13 0.91 2.28
C VAL A 65 -2.42 1.69 2.02
N VAL A 66 -3.46 1.40 2.80
CA VAL A 66 -4.72 2.14 2.83
C VAL A 66 -4.75 2.91 4.15
N SER A 67 -4.88 4.22 4.11
CA SER A 67 -4.85 5.03 5.32
C SER A 67 -5.95 6.07 5.33
N CYS A 68 -6.40 6.42 6.54
CA CYS A 68 -7.30 7.55 6.70
C CYS A 68 -6.52 8.87 6.66
N PRO A 69 -7.15 9.98 6.26
CA PRO A 69 -6.55 11.30 6.47
C PRO A 69 -6.36 11.58 7.97
N SER A 70 -5.47 12.51 8.30
CA SER A 70 -5.35 12.99 9.68
C SER A 70 -6.62 13.76 10.09
N CYS A 71 -7.06 13.53 11.33
CA CYS A 71 -8.19 14.25 11.91
C CYS A 71 -8.07 14.30 13.43
N ALA A 72 -8.91 15.09 14.10
CA ALA A 72 -8.88 15.26 15.55
C ALA A 72 -9.22 13.98 16.35
N ARG A 73 -9.70 12.92 15.70
CA ARG A 73 -10.07 11.65 16.35
C ARG A 73 -8.93 10.63 16.38
N GLN A 74 -7.79 10.95 15.78
CA GLN A 74 -6.69 10.01 15.68
C GLN A 74 -6.11 9.66 17.06
N GLY A 75 -5.98 8.37 17.34
CA GLY A 75 -5.34 7.84 18.55
C GLY A 75 -3.81 7.82 18.46
N PHE A 76 -3.25 8.02 17.27
CA PHE A 76 -1.82 8.15 16.98
C PHE A 76 -1.59 9.09 15.78
N ASP A 77 -0.35 9.50 15.54
CA ASP A 77 0.02 10.32 14.38
C ASP A 77 0.01 9.48 13.10
N VAL A 78 -1.13 9.50 12.38
CA VAL A 78 -1.32 8.68 11.18
C VAL A 78 -0.32 9.05 10.09
N ILE A 79 -0.03 10.34 9.91
CA ILE A 79 0.85 10.82 8.83
C ILE A 79 2.25 10.24 9.03
N ARG A 80 2.83 10.42 10.22
CA ARG A 80 4.18 9.93 10.51
C ARG A 80 4.25 8.40 10.51
N THR A 81 3.20 7.75 11.00
CA THR A 81 3.11 6.28 11.03
C THR A 81 3.08 5.71 9.61
N VAL A 82 2.27 6.27 8.72
CA VAL A 82 2.21 5.85 7.31
C VAL A 82 3.54 6.07 6.62
N GLN A 83 4.17 7.24 6.77
CA GLN A 83 5.49 7.53 6.20
C GLN A 83 6.54 6.51 6.65
N ALA A 84 6.60 6.21 7.96
CA ALA A 84 7.55 5.24 8.50
C ALA A 84 7.29 3.81 7.99
N LEU A 85 6.01 3.41 7.85
CA LEU A 85 5.64 2.10 7.31
C LEU A 85 5.96 2.00 5.82
N GLU A 86 5.62 3.01 5.03
CA GLU A 86 5.94 3.04 3.59
C GLU A 86 7.44 2.95 3.34
N GLU A 87 8.26 3.67 4.11
CA GLU A 87 9.72 3.60 4.02
C GLU A 87 10.26 2.23 4.41
N ARG A 88 9.78 1.66 5.52
CA ARG A 88 10.29 0.39 6.04
C ARG A 88 9.80 -0.84 5.30
N LEU A 89 8.76 -0.74 4.49
CA LEU A 89 8.17 -1.87 3.75
C LEU A 89 8.53 -1.88 2.26
N GLN A 90 9.37 -0.95 1.78
CA GLN A 90 9.75 -0.85 0.36
C GLN A 90 10.48 -2.09 -0.18
N HIS A 91 11.11 -2.87 0.69
CA HIS A 91 11.81 -4.11 0.31
C HIS A 91 10.85 -5.24 -0.05
N ILE A 92 9.61 -5.20 0.45
CA ILE A 92 8.62 -6.24 0.23
C ILE A 92 8.07 -6.14 -1.20
N ARG A 93 8.14 -7.24 -1.93
CA ARG A 93 7.62 -7.35 -3.31
C ARG A 93 6.31 -8.11 -3.39
N THR A 94 6.06 -8.93 -2.37
CA THR A 94 4.90 -9.80 -2.27
C THR A 94 3.63 -8.95 -2.12
N PRO A 95 2.62 -9.12 -3.00
CA PRO A 95 1.45 -8.27 -3.03
C PRO A 95 0.56 -8.56 -1.81
N MET A 96 0.27 -7.51 -1.03
CA MET A 96 -0.65 -7.57 0.10
C MET A 96 -1.18 -6.17 0.43
N SER A 97 -2.10 -6.08 1.38
CA SER A 97 -2.78 -4.86 1.81
C SER A 97 -2.60 -4.61 3.31
N LEU A 98 -2.34 -3.34 3.64
CA LEU A 98 -2.14 -2.88 5.01
C LEU A 98 -3.04 -1.66 5.28
N SER A 99 -3.97 -1.75 6.23
CA SER A 99 -4.77 -0.59 6.64
C SER A 99 -4.14 0.13 7.85
N VAL A 100 -3.97 1.46 7.79
CA VAL A 100 -3.48 2.30 8.90
C VAL A 100 -4.52 3.37 9.24
N LEU A 101 -5.33 3.07 10.25
CA LEU A 101 -6.55 3.82 10.57
C LEU A 101 -6.40 4.50 11.93
N GLY A 102 -6.54 5.83 11.96
CA GLY A 102 -6.30 6.60 13.17
C GLY A 102 -7.34 6.41 14.28
N CYS A 103 -8.55 5.90 13.99
CA CYS A 103 -9.60 5.82 15.00
C CYS A 103 -10.55 4.63 14.79
N VAL A 104 -11.37 4.33 15.79
CA VAL A 104 -12.35 3.24 15.77
C VAL A 104 -13.61 3.50 14.93
N VAL A 105 -13.78 4.69 14.34
CA VAL A 105 -15.03 5.07 13.66
C VAL A 105 -15.18 4.31 12.34
N ASN A 106 -14.25 4.51 11.41
CA ASN A 106 -14.18 3.74 10.18
C ASN A 106 -13.14 2.61 10.27
N GLY A 107 -12.26 2.68 11.28
CA GLY A 107 -11.15 1.75 11.49
C GLY A 107 -11.51 0.28 11.32
N PRO A 108 -12.44 -0.27 12.12
CA PRO A 108 -12.75 -1.69 12.10
C PRO A 108 -13.34 -2.17 10.77
N GLY A 109 -14.09 -1.30 10.08
CA GLY A 109 -14.67 -1.62 8.77
C GLY A 109 -13.60 -1.72 7.70
N GLU A 110 -12.71 -0.73 7.62
CA GLU A 110 -11.64 -0.72 6.62
C GLU A 110 -10.57 -1.79 6.91
N ALA A 111 -10.25 -2.05 8.17
CA ALA A 111 -9.26 -3.06 8.58
C ALA A 111 -9.72 -4.50 8.27
N ARG A 112 -11.04 -4.72 8.13
CA ARG A 112 -11.61 -6.02 7.72
C ARG A 112 -11.33 -6.38 6.26
N GLU A 113 -11.10 -5.38 5.42
CA GLU A 113 -10.89 -5.51 3.98
C GLU A 113 -9.40 -5.61 3.61
N THR A 114 -8.52 -5.76 4.61
CA THR A 114 -7.07 -5.83 4.43
C THR A 114 -6.45 -7.05 5.10
N ASP A 115 -5.30 -7.47 4.57
CA ASP A 115 -4.55 -8.61 5.10
C ASP A 115 -4.05 -8.34 6.53
N ILE A 116 -3.58 -7.12 6.76
CA ILE A 116 -3.15 -6.62 8.06
C ILE A 116 -3.77 -5.24 8.26
N GLY A 117 -4.28 -4.97 9.46
CA GLY A 117 -4.85 -3.66 9.77
C GLY A 117 -4.50 -3.20 11.17
N ILE A 118 -4.39 -1.88 11.34
CA ILE A 118 -4.28 -1.25 12.65
C ILE A 118 -5.28 -0.11 12.79
N THR A 119 -5.98 -0.08 13.91
CA THR A 119 -6.92 0.99 14.25
C THR A 119 -6.57 1.64 15.57
N GLY A 120 -6.51 2.97 15.58
CA GLY A 120 -6.22 3.75 16.78
C GLY A 120 -7.35 3.61 17.80
N GLY A 121 -7.02 3.06 18.96
CA GLY A 121 -7.87 3.07 20.15
C GLY A 121 -7.53 4.19 21.11
N GLY A 122 -8.14 4.15 22.30
CA GLY A 122 -7.90 5.13 23.36
C GLY A 122 -6.74 4.74 24.28
N ALA A 123 -6.19 5.74 24.98
CA ALA A 123 -5.16 5.55 26.01
C ALA A 123 -3.90 4.79 25.54
N GLY A 124 -3.44 5.07 24.32
CA GLY A 124 -2.22 4.50 23.75
C GLY A 124 -2.29 2.99 23.47
N LYS A 125 -3.50 2.47 23.27
CA LYS A 125 -3.76 1.07 22.90
C LYS A 125 -4.46 1.04 21.56
N HIS A 126 -3.91 0.30 20.62
CA HIS A 126 -4.43 0.19 19.25
C HIS A 126 -4.78 -1.26 18.95
N MET A 127 -5.83 -1.48 18.17
CA MET A 127 -6.27 -2.83 17.80
C MET A 127 -5.62 -3.23 16.49
N VAL A 128 -5.04 -4.43 16.46
CA VAL A 128 -4.48 -5.08 15.28
C VAL A 128 -5.49 -6.09 14.72
N TYR A 129 -5.55 -6.15 13.39
CA TYR A 129 -6.40 -7.06 12.63
C TYR A 129 -5.54 -7.90 11.72
N LEU A 130 -5.81 -9.20 11.66
CA LEU A 130 -5.18 -10.15 10.75
C LEU A 130 -6.27 -10.84 9.92
N SER A 131 -6.16 -10.75 8.59
CA SER A 131 -7.16 -11.31 7.65
C SER A 131 -8.60 -10.89 8.01
N GLY A 132 -8.74 -9.62 8.42
CA GLY A 132 -9.98 -9.00 8.85
C GLY A 132 -10.55 -9.43 10.21
N VAL A 133 -9.86 -10.27 10.97
CA VAL A 133 -10.27 -10.63 12.35
C VAL A 133 -9.46 -9.83 13.36
N THR A 134 -10.11 -9.38 14.44
CA THR A 134 -9.41 -8.77 15.58
C THR A 134 -8.46 -9.78 16.21
N ASP A 135 -7.18 -9.42 16.33
CA ASP A 135 -6.16 -10.33 16.83
C ASP A 135 -5.71 -9.92 18.25
N HIS A 136 -5.05 -8.77 18.40
CA HIS A 136 -4.56 -8.30 19.69
C HIS A 136 -4.39 -6.77 19.73
N HIS A 137 -3.99 -6.24 20.90
CA HIS A 137 -3.68 -4.83 21.07
C HIS A 137 -2.17 -4.56 21.06
N VAL A 138 -1.76 -3.47 20.41
CA VAL A 138 -0.39 -2.95 20.44
C VAL A 138 -0.35 -1.57 21.10
N GLN A 139 0.78 -1.22 21.72
CA GLN A 139 1.01 0.10 22.31
C GLN A 139 1.74 1.02 21.34
N ASP A 140 1.58 2.33 21.48
CA ASP A 140 2.15 3.36 20.61
C ASP A 140 3.65 3.18 20.33
N ALA A 141 4.43 2.90 21.39
CA ALA A 141 5.89 2.84 21.31
C ALA A 141 6.41 1.72 20.39
N ASP A 142 5.72 0.57 20.37
CA ASP A 142 6.13 -0.62 19.63
C ASP A 142 5.34 -0.80 18.32
N MET A 143 4.40 0.10 18.03
CA MET A 143 3.41 -0.06 16.97
C MET A 143 4.03 -0.30 15.60
N VAL A 144 4.94 0.57 15.17
CA VAL A 144 5.54 0.49 13.82
C VAL A 144 6.39 -0.76 13.69
N ASP A 145 7.24 -1.06 14.67
CA ASP A 145 8.08 -2.26 14.68
C ASP A 145 7.26 -3.54 14.66
N HIS A 146 6.15 -3.54 15.40
CA HIS A 146 5.25 -4.69 15.45
C HIS A 146 4.57 -4.93 14.10
N ILE A 147 4.01 -3.88 13.48
CA ILE A 147 3.37 -4.01 12.16
C ILE A 147 4.36 -4.45 11.10
N VAL A 148 5.59 -3.91 11.08
CA VAL A 148 6.62 -4.35 10.13
C VAL A 148 6.90 -5.84 10.26
N LYS A 149 7.06 -6.37 11.49
CA LYS A 149 7.26 -7.80 11.72
C LYS A 149 6.10 -8.66 11.22
N LEU A 150 4.85 -8.22 11.44
CA LEU A 150 3.68 -8.94 10.96
C LEU A 150 3.64 -8.98 9.42
N VAL A 151 3.93 -7.85 8.76
CA VAL A 151 3.93 -7.75 7.30
C VAL A 151 5.05 -8.62 6.71
N GLU A 152 6.24 -8.63 7.30
CA GLU A 152 7.35 -9.48 6.88
C GLU A 152 7.05 -10.97 7.08
N ALA A 153 6.46 -11.35 8.21
CA ALA A 153 6.02 -12.72 8.45
C ALA A 153 4.97 -13.15 7.42
N LYS A 154 4.00 -12.29 7.13
CA LYS A 154 2.96 -12.55 6.14
C LYS A 154 3.54 -12.68 4.73
N ALA A 155 4.55 -11.87 4.40
CA ALA A 155 5.23 -11.95 3.11
C ALA A 155 5.93 -13.29 2.95
N ALA A 156 6.65 -13.74 3.97
CA ALA A 156 7.31 -15.04 3.98
C ALA A 156 6.32 -16.21 3.86
N GLU A 157 5.16 -16.14 4.54
CA GLU A 157 4.09 -17.14 4.40
C GLU A 157 3.59 -17.25 2.96
N ILE A 158 3.28 -16.11 2.32
CA ILE A 158 2.76 -16.09 0.94
C ILE A 158 3.82 -16.56 -0.06
N GLU A 159 5.08 -16.19 0.14
CA GLU A 159 6.20 -16.65 -0.70
C GLU A 159 6.40 -18.16 -0.58
N ALA A 160 6.33 -18.72 0.64
CA ALA A 160 6.42 -20.15 0.87
C ALA A 160 5.27 -20.91 0.22
N ALA A 161 4.03 -20.43 0.36
CA ALA A 161 2.85 -21.03 -0.28
C ALA A 161 2.91 -20.95 -1.81
N SER A 162 3.54 -19.92 -2.37
CA SER A 162 3.73 -19.77 -3.82
C SER A 162 4.86 -20.64 -4.38
N ALA A 163 5.77 -21.12 -3.51
CA ALA A 163 6.90 -21.96 -3.87
C ALA A 163 6.58 -23.46 -3.81
N GLU A 164 5.46 -23.85 -3.18
CA GLU A 164 4.94 -25.21 -3.31
C GLU A 164 4.47 -25.44 -4.75
N PRO A 165 5.01 -26.46 -5.46
CA PRO A 165 4.61 -26.71 -6.83
C PRO A 165 3.11 -26.99 -6.86
N GLN A 166 2.40 -26.36 -7.80
CA GLN A 166 1.08 -26.82 -8.23
C GLN A 166 1.21 -28.31 -8.57
N ALA A 167 0.82 -29.16 -7.63
CA ALA A 167 0.76 -30.59 -7.82
C ALA A 167 -0.35 -30.86 -8.85
N ALA A 168 0.08 -31.13 -10.08
CA ALA A 168 -0.59 -31.92 -11.11
C ALA A 168 -2.11 -31.72 -11.29
N GLU A 169 -2.48 -31.11 -12.42
CA GLU A 169 -3.57 -31.61 -13.27
C GLU A 169 -3.21 -31.42 -14.75
#